data_AF-A0AAE9AC44-F1
#
_entry.id   AF-A0AAE9AC44-F1
#
_cell.length_a   1.000
_cell.length_b   1.000
_cell.length_c   1.000
_cell.angle_alpha   90.00
_cell.angle_beta   90.00
_cell.angle_gamma   90.00
#
_symmetry.space_group_name_H-M   'P 1'
#
loop_
_entity.id
_entity.type
_entity.pdbx_description
1 polymer ?
#
loop_
_entity_poly.entity_id
_entity_poly.type
_entity_poly.pdbx_seq_one_letter_code
_entity_poly.pdbx_strand_id
1 'polypeptide(L)'
;MSLSIYNSYYKEKSFNAVSDSRPLVLSEEQERTVNNLATEFVREGQYQIKEEWVRFIYVKNKCNEEETIEELGRDEEVRKEVKDLYARMETCDDVKSARQLIDILLRGRNHPLGTLHLVPTEQLEFDFHWFSRKQATKYLRDLIFELKSDLRAVSGDIQIKLIVGRGDSPGSIRQTFIERFPHNVSVFGRWSVLVLTIRKKTPYSDWIL
;
A
#
# COMPACT_ATOMS: atom_id res chain seq x y z
N MET A 1 12.55 8.41 21.50
CA MET A 1 11.15 7.96 21.69
C MET A 1 11.13 6.44 21.60
N SER A 2 10.55 5.74 22.57
CA SER A 2 10.75 4.31 22.82
C SER A 2 10.09 3.40 21.77
N LEU A 3 10.87 2.43 21.23
CA LEU A 3 10.43 1.29 20.40
C LEU A 3 9.22 0.51 20.96
N SER A 4 8.89 0.68 22.23
CA SER A 4 7.78 -0.03 22.88
C SER A 4 6.40 0.43 22.40
N ILE A 5 6.25 1.66 21.90
CA ILE A 5 4.94 2.19 21.46
C ILE A 5 4.55 1.63 20.08
N TYR A 6 5.52 1.45 19.19
CA TYR A 6 5.25 0.97 17.82
C TYR A 6 4.87 -0.52 17.78
N ASN A 7 5.49 -1.35 18.63
CA ASN A 7 5.21 -2.79 18.67
C ASN A 7 3.92 -3.18 19.40
N SER A 8 3.38 -2.33 20.30
CA SER A 8 2.12 -2.65 20.99
C SER A 8 0.90 -2.32 20.12
N TYR A 9 0.98 -1.32 19.24
CA TYR A 9 -0.19 -0.84 18.48
C TYR A 9 -0.60 -1.77 17.33
N TYR A 10 0.34 -2.49 16.71
CA TYR A 10 0.07 -3.39 15.58
C TYR A 10 -0.31 -4.82 15.98
N LYS A 11 -0.37 -5.13 17.29
CA LYS A 11 -0.60 -6.50 17.77
C LYS A 11 -2.04 -6.80 18.19
N GLU A 12 -2.93 -5.81 18.26
CA GLU A 12 -4.33 -6.04 18.63
C GLU A 12 -5.28 -5.17 17.80
N LYS A 13 -5.92 -5.80 16.81
CA LYS A 13 -7.33 -5.57 16.45
C LYS A 13 -7.71 -6.58 15.37
N SER A 14 -8.18 -7.74 15.82
CA SER A 14 -8.97 -8.63 14.97
C SER A 14 -10.26 -7.90 14.60
N PHE A 15 -10.35 -7.43 13.36
CA PHE A 15 -11.57 -6.84 12.82
C PHE A 15 -12.55 -7.97 12.44
N ASN A 16 -13.56 -8.19 13.28
CA ASN A 16 -14.80 -8.81 12.83
C ASN A 16 -15.63 -7.71 12.14
N ALA A 17 -15.43 -7.53 10.83
CA ALA A 17 -16.23 -6.64 10.02
C ALA A 17 -17.27 -7.46 9.24
N VAL A 18 -18.53 -7.24 9.58
CA VAL A 18 -19.71 -7.72 8.86
C VAL A 18 -19.65 -7.19 7.42
N SER A 19 -19.81 -8.12 6.48
CA SER A 19 -19.88 -7.91 5.05
C SER A 19 -20.99 -6.92 4.67
N ASP A 20 -20.61 -5.67 4.39
CA ASP A 20 -21.42 -4.78 3.55
C ASP A 20 -20.51 -4.15 2.49
N SER A 21 -20.44 -4.80 1.34
CA SER A 21 -19.51 -4.53 0.24
C SER A 21 -20.05 -3.47 -0.72
N ARG A 22 -20.42 -2.30 -0.18
CA ARG A 22 -20.66 -1.09 -0.99
C ARG A 22 -19.47 -0.14 -0.82
N PRO A 23 -18.98 0.50 -1.89
CA PRO A 23 -18.06 1.64 -1.74
C PRO A 23 -18.68 2.65 -0.77
N LEU A 24 -17.95 3.00 0.29
CA LEU A 24 -18.40 4.00 1.25
C LEU A 24 -18.53 5.35 0.53
N VAL A 25 -19.78 5.75 0.25
CA VAL A 25 -20.12 7.07 -0.29
C VAL A 25 -20.12 8.02 0.89
N LEU A 26 -19.19 8.98 0.89
CA LEU A 26 -19.10 10.01 1.92
C LEU A 26 -20.24 11.04 1.73
N SER A 27 -20.72 11.61 2.83
CA SER A 27 -21.61 12.77 2.79
C SER A 27 -20.86 14.02 2.29
N GLU A 28 -21.59 15.05 1.85
CA GLU A 28 -20.96 16.31 1.44
C GLU A 28 -20.10 16.94 2.55
N GLU A 29 -20.51 16.78 3.81
CA GLU A 29 -19.75 17.27 4.96
C GLU A 29 -18.45 16.48 5.14
N GLN A 30 -18.50 15.15 5.05
CA GLN A 30 -17.33 14.29 5.11
C GLN A 30 -16.37 14.56 3.94
N GLU A 31 -16.89 14.83 2.74
CA GLU A 31 -16.09 15.24 1.59
C GLU A 31 -15.38 16.58 1.84
N ARG A 32 -16.05 17.56 2.48
CA ARG A 32 -15.40 18.81 2.88
C ARG A 32 -14.27 18.56 3.88
N THR A 33 -14.47 17.69 4.87
CA THR A 33 -13.42 17.31 5.82
C THR A 33 -12.23 16.66 5.10
N VAL A 34 -12.47 15.71 4.18
CA VAL A 34 -11.40 15.10 3.37
C VAL A 34 -10.64 16.16 2.56
N ASN A 35 -11.33 17.12 1.94
CA ASN A 35 -10.70 18.19 1.17
C ASN A 35 -9.86 19.14 2.06
N ASN A 36 -10.33 19.45 3.26
CA ASN A 36 -9.58 20.25 4.22
C ASN A 36 -8.30 19.53 4.67
N LEU A 37 -8.42 18.25 5.05
CA LEU A 37 -7.28 17.41 5.41
C LEU A 37 -6.31 17.25 4.23
N ALA A 38 -6.83 17.12 3.00
CA ALA A 38 -6.00 17.03 1.81
C ALA A 38 -5.18 18.33 1.61
N THR A 39 -5.79 19.49 1.83
CA THR A 39 -5.08 20.78 1.77
C THR A 39 -3.95 20.85 2.79
N GLU A 40 -4.16 20.29 3.98
CA GLU A 40 -3.16 20.29 5.05
C GLU A 40 -2.02 19.30 4.81
N PHE A 41 -2.29 18.07 4.37
CA PHE A 41 -1.31 16.98 4.35
C PHE A 41 -0.79 16.60 2.95
N VAL A 42 -1.55 16.87 1.89
CA VAL A 42 -1.10 16.50 0.53
C VAL A 42 0.03 17.41 0.09
N ARG A 43 1.06 16.81 -0.50
CA ARG A 43 2.20 17.52 -1.09
C ARG A 43 2.53 16.93 -2.44
N GLU A 44 3.11 17.73 -3.32
CA GLU A 44 3.60 17.23 -4.61
C GLU A 44 4.89 16.42 -4.44
N GLY A 45 4.96 15.27 -5.10
CA GLY A 45 6.18 14.46 -5.19
C GLY A 45 5.92 12.96 -5.12
N GLN A 46 6.95 12.17 -5.44
CA GLN A 46 6.83 10.72 -5.53
C GLN A 46 6.65 10.02 -4.17
N TYR A 47 6.99 10.70 -3.08
CA TYR A 47 7.01 10.12 -1.73
C TYR A 47 6.12 10.87 -0.73
N GLN A 48 5.20 11.69 -1.24
CA GLN A 48 4.32 12.51 -0.42
C GLN A 48 2.97 11.85 -0.16
N ILE A 49 2.25 12.34 0.86
CA ILE A 49 0.88 11.92 1.12
C ILE A 49 0.02 12.36 -0.07
N LYS A 50 -0.80 11.44 -0.57
CA LYS A 50 -1.73 11.66 -1.68
C LYS A 50 -3.15 11.79 -1.15
N GLU A 51 -4.01 12.44 -1.93
CA GLU A 51 -5.41 12.66 -1.57
C GLU A 51 -6.17 11.35 -1.31
N GLU A 52 -5.92 10.32 -2.12
CA GLU A 52 -6.56 9.01 -1.96
C GLU A 52 -6.17 8.34 -0.63
N TRP A 53 -4.95 8.57 -0.17
CA TRP A 53 -4.49 8.08 1.13
C TRP A 53 -5.17 8.82 2.28
N VAL A 54 -5.31 10.14 2.19
CA VAL A 54 -6.06 10.94 3.18
C VAL A 54 -7.49 10.42 3.31
N ARG A 55 -8.18 10.22 2.18
CA ARG A 55 -9.55 9.66 2.16
C ARG A 55 -9.60 8.28 2.81
N PHE A 56 -8.65 7.40 2.49
CA PHE A 56 -8.59 6.06 3.08
C PHE A 56 -8.41 6.12 4.60
N ILE A 57 -7.48 6.93 5.11
CA ILE A 57 -7.24 7.05 6.55
C ILE A 57 -8.46 7.61 7.26
N TYR A 58 -9.13 8.61 6.66
CA TYR A 58 -10.39 9.15 7.19
C TYR A 58 -11.48 8.08 7.31
N VAL A 59 -11.68 7.27 6.27
CA VAL A 59 -12.65 6.17 6.28
C VAL A 59 -12.26 5.08 7.28
N LYS A 60 -10.97 4.70 7.33
CA LYS A 60 -10.42 3.72 8.26
C LYS A 60 -10.66 4.12 9.71
N ASN A 61 -10.52 5.40 10.02
CA ASN A 61 -10.78 5.97 11.34
C ASN A 61 -12.27 6.34 11.52
N LYS A 62 -13.16 5.68 10.78
CA LYS A 62 -14.62 5.81 10.90
C LYS A 62 -15.10 7.26 10.76
N CYS A 63 -14.47 8.01 9.87
CA CYS A 63 -14.73 9.43 9.63
C CYS A 63 -14.45 10.33 10.86
N ASN A 64 -13.60 9.89 11.79
CA ASN A 64 -13.12 10.70 12.90
C ASN A 64 -11.96 11.59 12.45
N GLU A 65 -12.18 12.91 12.47
CA GLU A 65 -11.19 13.89 12.02
C GLU A 65 -9.94 13.92 12.92
N GLU A 66 -10.09 13.91 14.25
CA GLU A 66 -8.97 13.95 15.20
C GLU A 66 -8.06 12.73 15.05
N GLU A 67 -8.62 11.52 15.02
CA GLU A 67 -7.86 10.28 14.81
C GLU A 67 -7.15 10.28 13.45
N THR A 68 -7.78 10.89 12.44
CA THR A 68 -7.22 11.02 11.09
C THR A 68 -6.03 11.97 11.05
N ILE A 69 -6.15 13.15 11.68
CA ILE A 69 -5.05 14.12 11.80
C ILE A 69 -3.85 13.48 12.50
N GLU A 70 -4.09 12.78 13.62
CA GLU A 70 -3.01 12.10 14.34
C GLU A 70 -2.31 11.04 13.49
N GLU A 71 -3.07 10.24 12.74
CA GLU A 71 -2.48 9.20 11.89
C GLU A 71 -1.74 9.77 10.68
N LEU A 72 -2.25 10.83 10.06
CA LEU A 72 -1.57 11.53 8.96
C LEU A 72 -0.28 12.22 9.42
N GLY A 73 -0.31 12.86 10.60
CA GLY A 73 0.89 13.45 11.21
C GLY A 73 1.98 12.40 11.47
N ARG A 74 1.60 11.21 11.97
CA ARG A 74 2.53 10.08 12.10
C ARG A 74 3.07 9.59 10.76
N ASP A 75 2.26 9.54 9.69
CA ASP A 75 2.75 9.17 8.35
C ASP A 75 3.77 10.19 7.81
N GLU A 76 3.57 11.49 8.03
CA GLU A 76 4.57 12.52 7.67
C GLU A 76 5.92 12.29 8.38
N GLU A 77 5.88 12.01 9.69
CA GLU A 77 7.10 11.71 10.46
C GLU A 77 7.80 10.45 9.94
N VAL A 78 7.05 9.37 9.70
CA VAL A 78 7.60 8.12 9.14
C VAL A 78 8.22 8.36 7.77
N ARG A 79 7.61 9.18 6.92
CA ARG A 79 8.17 9.51 5.60
C ARG A 79 9.49 10.26 5.74
N LYS A 80 9.60 11.18 6.68
CA LYS A 80 10.85 11.88 6.97
C LYS A 80 11.90 10.90 7.50
N GLU A 81 11.54 10.04 8.44
CA GLU A 81 12.44 9.04 9.01
C GLU A 81 12.99 8.09 7.94
N VAL A 82 12.17 7.58 7.03
CA VAL A 82 12.65 6.72 5.94
C VAL A 82 13.64 7.45 5.03
N LYS A 83 13.39 8.72 4.68
CA LYS A 83 14.34 9.53 3.90
C LYS A 83 15.68 9.69 4.62
N ASP A 84 15.62 10.01 5.91
CA ASP A 84 16.82 10.19 6.74
C ASP A 84 17.60 8.89 6.89
N LEU A 85 16.91 7.76 7.10
CA LEU A 85 17.52 6.43 7.16
C LEU A 85 18.20 6.07 5.83
N TYR A 86 17.56 6.35 4.69
CA TYR A 86 18.17 6.14 3.38
C TYR A 86 19.44 6.95 3.17
N ALA A 87 19.40 8.26 3.49
CA ALA A 87 20.56 9.12 3.38
C ALA A 87 21.72 8.67 4.28
N ARG A 88 21.40 8.17 5.48
CA ARG A 88 22.40 7.66 6.42
C ARG A 88 22.98 6.31 6.01
N MET A 89 22.23 5.47 5.30
CA MET A 89 22.75 4.19 4.78
C MET A 89 23.91 4.37 3.79
N GLU A 90 24.04 5.54 3.16
CA GLU A 90 25.17 5.85 2.28
C GLU A 90 26.46 6.13 3.06
N THR A 91 26.39 6.38 4.37
CA THR A 91 27.51 6.90 5.17
C THR A 91 27.78 6.15 6.48
N CYS A 92 27.00 5.11 6.82
CA CYS A 92 27.13 4.37 8.09
C CYS A 92 27.18 2.85 7.90
N ASP A 93 27.84 2.16 8.85
CA ASP A 93 28.04 0.71 8.83
C ASP A 93 26.79 -0.11 9.19
N ASP A 94 25.81 0.46 9.91
CA ASP A 94 24.58 -0.26 10.32
C ASP A 94 23.48 -0.27 9.23
N VAL A 95 23.88 -0.57 8.01
CA VAL A 95 23.00 -0.64 6.83
C VAL A 95 21.90 -1.68 7.00
N LYS A 96 22.19 -2.78 7.71
CA LYS A 96 21.25 -3.91 7.84
C LYS A 96 20.07 -3.55 8.74
N SER A 97 20.31 -2.93 9.89
CA SER A 97 19.23 -2.56 10.82
C SER A 97 18.38 -1.43 10.25
N ALA A 98 19.01 -0.43 9.63
CA ALA A 98 18.31 0.65 8.93
C ALA A 98 17.40 0.10 7.82
N ARG A 99 17.91 -0.84 6.99
CA ARG A 99 17.11 -1.47 5.93
C ARG A 99 15.92 -2.27 6.47
N GLN A 100 16.09 -2.99 7.58
CA GLN A 100 14.99 -3.71 8.21
C GLN A 100 13.92 -2.76 8.76
N LEU A 101 14.33 -1.65 9.38
CA LEU A 101 13.42 -0.64 9.89
C LEU A 101 12.63 0.02 8.75
N ILE A 102 13.31 0.39 7.66
CA ILE A 102 12.69 0.88 6.43
C ILE A 102 11.63 -0.10 5.91
N ASP A 103 11.95 -1.39 5.80
CA ASP A 103 11.00 -2.40 5.32
C ASP A 103 9.73 -2.47 6.18
N ILE A 104 9.85 -2.28 7.49
CA ILE A 104 8.72 -2.24 8.44
C ILE A 104 7.89 -0.97 8.22
N LEU A 105 8.55 0.19 8.20
CA LEU A 105 7.92 1.50 8.05
C LEU A 105 7.15 1.59 6.72
N LEU A 106 7.76 1.16 5.61
CA LEU A 106 7.12 1.16 4.30
C LEU A 106 5.93 0.20 4.21
N ARG A 107 5.96 -0.93 4.92
CA ARG A 107 4.81 -1.85 4.98
C ARG A 107 3.61 -1.21 5.67
N GLY A 108 3.83 -0.43 6.73
CA GLY A 108 2.77 0.29 7.43
C GLY A 108 2.10 1.39 6.60
N ARG A 109 2.78 1.89 5.56
CA ARG A 109 2.29 2.96 4.66
C ARG A 109 1.44 2.46 3.48
N ASN A 110 1.33 1.15 3.33
CA ASN A 110 0.47 0.55 2.33
C ASN A 110 -0.87 0.14 2.95
N HIS A 111 -1.89 -0.09 2.12
CA HIS A 111 -3.14 -0.65 2.61
C HIS A 111 -2.90 -1.97 3.35
N PRO A 112 -3.41 -2.11 4.59
CA PRO A 112 -3.25 -3.35 5.34
C PRO A 112 -3.85 -4.54 4.60
N LEU A 113 -3.08 -5.61 4.51
CA LEU A 113 -3.60 -6.89 4.07
C LEU A 113 -4.72 -7.33 5.03
N GLY A 114 -5.79 -7.88 4.48
CA GLY A 114 -7.05 -8.20 5.15
C GLY A 114 -8.12 -7.12 5.00
N THR A 115 -7.77 -5.91 4.57
CA THR A 115 -8.71 -4.77 4.47
C THR A 115 -8.96 -4.30 3.04
N LEU A 116 -8.38 -4.97 2.03
CA LEU A 116 -8.41 -4.48 0.65
C LEU A 116 -9.82 -4.43 0.05
N HIS A 117 -10.74 -5.26 0.55
CA HIS A 117 -12.15 -5.28 0.15
C HIS A 117 -12.92 -4.00 0.52
N LEU A 118 -12.39 -3.19 1.45
CA LEU A 118 -12.99 -1.93 1.88
C LEU A 118 -12.69 -0.76 0.92
N VAL A 119 -11.73 -0.93 0.02
CA VAL A 119 -11.24 0.13 -0.86
C VAL A 119 -11.51 -0.26 -2.32
N PRO A 120 -12.15 0.59 -3.14
CA PRO A 120 -12.31 0.34 -4.58
C PRO A 120 -10.99 -0.03 -5.24
N THR A 121 -11.04 -0.97 -6.19
CA THR A 121 -9.85 -1.52 -6.85
C THR A 121 -9.04 -0.44 -7.58
N GLU A 122 -9.72 0.56 -8.11
CA GLU A 122 -9.13 1.68 -8.85
C GLU A 122 -8.35 2.64 -7.94
N GLN A 123 -8.64 2.61 -6.63
CA GLN A 123 -7.98 3.40 -5.60
C GLN A 123 -6.84 2.63 -4.92
N LEU A 124 -6.73 1.32 -5.15
CA LEU A 124 -5.62 0.52 -4.60
C LEU A 124 -4.31 0.83 -5.33
N GLU A 125 -3.39 1.42 -4.59
CA GLU A 125 -2.02 1.65 -5.01
C GLU A 125 -1.06 1.16 -3.92
N PHE A 126 0.01 0.47 -4.34
CA PHE A 126 1.02 -0.04 -3.41
C PHE A 126 2.39 0.51 -3.73
N ASP A 127 3.01 1.15 -2.74
CA ASP A 127 4.35 1.69 -2.81
C ASP A 127 5.38 0.66 -2.32
N PHE A 128 6.15 0.15 -3.26
CA PHE A 128 7.29 -0.73 -3.07
C PHE A 128 8.62 0.01 -3.23
N HIS A 129 8.61 1.31 -3.55
CA HIS A 129 9.82 2.09 -3.61
C HIS A 129 10.54 1.96 -2.27
N TRP A 130 11.87 1.84 -2.32
CA TRP A 130 12.71 1.73 -1.12
C TRP A 130 12.56 0.47 -0.26
N PHE A 131 11.78 -0.53 -0.67
CA PHE A 131 11.88 -1.84 -0.02
C PHE A 131 13.21 -2.54 -0.34
N SER A 132 13.65 -3.41 0.56
CA SER A 132 14.58 -4.46 0.18
C SER A 132 13.90 -5.41 -0.80
N ARG A 133 14.64 -5.88 -1.81
CA ARG A 133 14.12 -6.82 -2.83
C ARG A 133 13.44 -8.04 -2.20
N LYS A 134 14.01 -8.57 -1.10
CA LYS A 134 13.47 -9.73 -0.38
C LYS A 134 12.10 -9.43 0.20
N GLN A 135 11.94 -8.30 0.90
CA GLN A 135 10.66 -7.94 1.50
C GLN A 135 9.63 -7.50 0.47
N ALA A 136 10.04 -6.74 -0.57
CA ALA A 136 9.18 -6.39 -1.69
C ALA A 136 8.57 -7.64 -2.35
N THR A 137 9.41 -8.65 -2.64
CA THR A 137 8.96 -9.91 -3.25
C THR A 137 8.01 -10.67 -2.33
N LYS A 138 8.31 -10.73 -1.04
CA LYS A 138 7.43 -11.39 -0.06
C LYS A 138 6.07 -10.68 -0.01
N TYR A 139 6.10 -9.35 0.10
CA TYR A 139 4.88 -8.58 0.25
C TYR A 139 4.00 -8.63 -1.01
N LEU A 140 4.59 -8.56 -2.22
CA LEU A 140 3.84 -8.76 -3.45
C LEU A 140 3.18 -10.15 -3.53
N ARG A 141 3.86 -11.20 -3.04
CA ARG A 141 3.27 -12.54 -2.99
C ARG A 141 2.07 -12.60 -2.05
N ASP A 142 2.19 -12.01 -0.87
CA ASP A 142 1.10 -11.94 0.12
C ASP A 142 -0.10 -11.16 -0.47
N LEU A 143 0.17 -10.03 -1.14
CA LEU A 143 -0.83 -9.22 -1.84
C LEU A 143 -1.55 -10.00 -2.95
N ILE A 144 -0.81 -10.70 -3.81
CA ILE A 144 -1.40 -11.54 -4.87
C ILE A 144 -2.30 -12.62 -4.27
N PHE A 145 -1.87 -13.25 -3.18
CA PHE A 145 -2.64 -14.29 -2.52
C PHE A 145 -3.99 -13.77 -2.00
N GLU A 146 -3.98 -12.60 -1.35
CA GLU A 146 -5.20 -11.95 -0.88
C GLU A 146 -6.12 -11.56 -2.04
N LEU A 147 -5.61 -10.86 -3.06
CA LEU A 147 -6.42 -10.42 -4.19
C LEU A 147 -6.99 -11.57 -5.01
N LYS A 148 -6.32 -12.73 -5.06
CA LYS A 148 -6.88 -13.96 -5.65
C LYS A 148 -8.07 -14.51 -4.86
N SER A 149 -8.17 -14.18 -3.58
CA SER A 149 -9.28 -14.58 -2.72
C SER A 149 -10.39 -13.53 -2.67
N ASP A 150 -10.16 -12.36 -3.25
CA ASP A 150 -11.12 -11.27 -3.34
C ASP A 150 -12.29 -11.62 -4.26
N LEU A 151 -13.53 -11.44 -3.78
CA LEU A 151 -14.74 -11.74 -4.52
C LEU A 151 -14.90 -10.86 -5.77
N ARG A 152 -14.28 -9.66 -5.81
CA ARG A 152 -14.30 -8.78 -6.98
C ARG A 152 -13.61 -9.41 -8.20
N ALA A 153 -12.68 -10.34 -7.97
CA ALA A 153 -12.03 -11.12 -9.03
C ALA A 153 -12.99 -12.12 -9.71
N VAL A 154 -14.24 -12.23 -9.27
CA VAL A 154 -15.29 -13.01 -9.97
C VAL A 154 -15.98 -12.13 -11.02
N SER A 155 -16.06 -10.82 -10.81
CA SER A 155 -16.77 -9.89 -11.70
C SER A 155 -15.91 -9.47 -12.90
N GLY A 156 -14.60 -9.34 -12.72
CA GLY A 156 -13.65 -8.90 -13.74
C GLY A 156 -12.20 -9.10 -13.31
N ASP A 157 -11.28 -8.72 -14.18
CA ASP A 157 -9.87 -8.62 -13.81
C ASP A 157 -9.69 -7.50 -12.78
N ILE A 158 -8.92 -7.75 -11.73
CA ILE A 158 -8.46 -6.71 -10.81
C ILE A 158 -7.15 -6.16 -11.35
N GLN A 159 -7.07 -4.84 -11.53
CA GLN A 159 -5.85 -4.15 -11.91
C GLN A 159 -5.50 -3.10 -10.86
N ILE A 160 -4.29 -3.18 -10.29
CA ILE A 160 -3.81 -2.22 -9.30
C ILE A 160 -2.42 -1.69 -9.66
N LYS A 161 -2.10 -0.48 -9.22
CA LYS A 161 -0.80 0.17 -9.48
C LYS A 161 0.22 -0.23 -8.42
N LEU A 162 1.43 -0.57 -8.87
CA LEU A 162 2.60 -0.80 -8.03
C LEU A 162 3.63 0.29 -8.31
N ILE A 163 3.96 1.13 -7.32
CA ILE A 163 5.06 2.09 -7.42
C ILE A 163 6.35 1.36 -7.02
N VAL A 164 7.30 1.24 -7.94
CA VAL A 164 8.54 0.44 -7.73
C VAL A 164 9.82 1.26 -7.82
N GLY A 165 9.71 2.56 -8.09
CA GLY A 165 10.84 3.44 -8.39
C GLY A 165 11.43 3.23 -9.79
N ARG A 166 12.37 4.09 -10.19
CA ARG A 166 12.96 4.13 -11.56
C ARG A 166 13.98 3.01 -11.86
N GLY A 167 14.11 2.00 -11.01
CA GLY A 167 15.21 1.04 -11.13
C GLY A 167 15.08 0.13 -12.35
N ASP A 168 15.81 0.41 -13.43
CA ASP A 168 15.96 -0.50 -14.59
C ASP A 168 17.27 -1.29 -14.56
N SER A 169 18.03 -1.19 -13.46
CA SER A 169 19.26 -1.95 -13.28
C SER A 169 18.98 -3.42 -12.91
N PRO A 170 19.85 -4.36 -13.34
CA PRO A 170 19.82 -5.75 -12.91
C PRO A 170 19.64 -5.91 -11.41
N GLY A 171 18.58 -6.61 -11.03
CA GLY A 171 18.26 -6.88 -9.63
C GLY A 171 17.47 -5.79 -8.90
N SER A 172 17.00 -4.76 -9.60
CA SER A 172 16.02 -3.81 -9.07
C SER A 172 14.69 -4.48 -8.70
N ILE A 173 13.86 -3.81 -7.90
CA ILE A 173 12.51 -4.29 -7.56
C ILE A 173 11.67 -4.46 -8.83
N ARG A 174 11.72 -3.46 -9.73
CA ARG A 174 10.97 -3.46 -10.99
C ARG A 174 11.28 -4.69 -11.83
N GLN A 175 12.56 -4.93 -12.11
CA GLN A 175 12.99 -6.09 -12.89
C GLN A 175 12.66 -7.40 -12.18
N THR A 176 12.89 -7.46 -10.86
CA THR A 176 12.54 -8.65 -10.06
C THR A 176 11.06 -8.99 -10.15
N PHE A 177 10.17 -7.99 -10.13
CA PHE A 177 8.73 -8.20 -10.21
C PHE A 177 8.31 -8.72 -11.59
N ILE A 178 8.84 -8.11 -12.66
CA ILE A 178 8.56 -8.53 -14.04
C ILE A 178 9.03 -9.98 -14.27
N GLU A 179 10.25 -10.31 -13.82
CA GLU A 179 10.84 -11.64 -14.04
C GLU A 179 10.18 -12.73 -13.19
N ARG A 180 9.84 -12.44 -11.92
CA ARG A 180 9.31 -13.46 -10.99
C ARG A 180 7.80 -13.61 -11.04
N PHE A 181 7.08 -12.61 -11.53
CA PHE A 181 5.62 -12.62 -11.61
C PHE A 181 5.13 -12.26 -13.02
N PRO A 182 5.64 -12.89 -14.10
CA PRO A 182 5.38 -12.46 -15.48
C PRO A 182 3.91 -12.60 -15.90
N HIS A 183 3.14 -13.45 -15.21
CA HIS A 183 1.70 -13.63 -15.47
C HIS A 183 0.82 -12.61 -14.75
N ASN A 184 1.36 -11.91 -13.76
CA ASN A 184 0.62 -11.00 -12.91
C ASN A 184 1.09 -9.56 -13.08
N VAL A 185 2.36 -9.32 -13.37
CA VAL A 185 2.93 -7.98 -13.39
C VAL A 185 3.30 -7.59 -14.82
N SER A 186 2.85 -6.41 -15.23
CA SER A 186 3.15 -5.82 -16.53
C SER A 186 3.60 -4.36 -16.40
N VAL A 187 4.29 -3.86 -17.42
CA VAL A 187 4.71 -2.45 -17.48
C VAL A 187 3.51 -1.58 -17.82
N PHE A 188 3.32 -0.49 -17.07
CA PHE A 188 2.24 0.46 -17.32
C PHE A 188 2.76 1.90 -17.33
N GLY A 189 2.71 2.54 -18.50
CA GLY A 189 3.05 3.95 -18.66
C GLY A 189 4.46 4.29 -18.19
N ARG A 190 4.57 5.03 -17.07
CA ARG A 190 5.84 5.59 -16.55
C ARG A 190 6.77 4.49 -16.00
N TRP A 191 8.08 4.72 -16.14
CA TRP A 191 9.15 3.83 -15.68
C TRP A 191 9.11 3.45 -14.18
N SER A 192 8.47 4.26 -13.34
CA SER A 192 8.38 4.00 -11.90
C SER A 192 7.16 3.20 -11.46
N VAL A 193 6.30 2.80 -12.40
CA VAL A 193 5.02 2.13 -12.12
C VAL A 193 4.92 0.83 -12.89
N LEU A 194 4.37 -0.19 -12.24
CA LEU A 194 3.92 -1.45 -12.82
C LEU A 194 2.43 -1.62 -12.54
N VAL A 195 1.76 -2.47 -13.32
CA VAL A 195 0.40 -2.91 -13.03
C VAL A 195 0.43 -4.36 -12.60
N LEU A 196 -0.20 -4.63 -11.46
CA LEU A 196 -0.56 -5.98 -11.04
C LEU A 196 -1.95 -6.30 -11.56
N THR A 197 -2.07 -7.38 -12.30
CA THR A 197 -3.33 -7.94 -12.80
C THR A 197 -3.61 -9.29 -12.12
N ILE A 198 -4.76 -9.37 -11.45
CA ILE A 198 -5.34 -10.63 -11.01
C ILE A 198 -6.49 -10.93 -11.95
N ARG A 199 -6.30 -11.94 -12.80
CA ARG A 199 -7.29 -12.32 -13.81
C ARG A 199 -8.54 -12.86 -13.15
N LYS A 200 -9.67 -12.57 -13.78
CA LYS A 200 -10.98 -13.09 -13.41
C LYS A 200 -10.93 -14.61 -13.27
N LYS A 201 -11.52 -15.13 -12.19
CA LYS A 201 -11.77 -16.58 -12.09
C LYS A 201 -12.88 -16.94 -13.08
N THR A 202 -12.59 -17.78 -14.05
CA THR A 202 -13.64 -18.44 -14.83
C THR A 202 -14.43 -19.36 -13.91
N PRO A 203 -15.75 -19.16 -13.76
CA PRO A 203 -16.56 -19.96 -12.83
C PRO A 203 -16.72 -21.43 -13.23
N TYR A 204 -16.18 -21.85 -14.38
CA TYR A 204 -16.24 -23.24 -14.85
C TYR A 204 -14.90 -23.65 -15.48
N SER A 205 -14.07 -24.35 -14.71
CA SER A 205 -13.02 -25.23 -15.26
C SER A 205 -13.10 -26.67 -14.75
N ASP A 206 -14.13 -27.01 -13.97
CA ASP A 206 -14.33 -28.37 -13.44
C ASP A 206 -15.31 -29.22 -14.28
N TRP A 207 -15.59 -28.82 -15.52
CA TRP A 207 -16.44 -29.59 -16.44
C TRP A 207 -15.86 -29.61 -17.85
N ILE A 208 -14.72 -30.28 -18.02
CA ILE A 208 -14.39 -30.95 -19.29
C ILE A 208 -13.82 -32.33 -18.95
N LEU A 209 -14.74 -33.31 -19.03
CA LEU A 209 -14.61 -34.76 -19.29
C LEU A 209 -13.31 -35.49 -18.90
#